data_AF-A0A7C7QT99-F1
#
_entry.id   AF-A0A7C7QT99-F1
#
_cell.length_a   1.000
_cell.length_b   1.000
_cell.length_c   1.000
_cell.angle_alpha   90.00
_cell.angle_beta   90.00
_cell.angle_gamma   90.00
#
_symmetry.space_group_name_H-M   'P 1'
#
loop_
_entity.id
_entity.type
_entity.pdbx_description
1 polymer ?
#
loop_
_entity_poly.entity_id
_entity_poly.type
_entity_poly.pdbx_seq_one_letter_code
_entity_poly.pdbx_strand_id
1 'polypeptide(L)'
;MSIWQRLLTTQDALKRRLLFVGWLTAELKVHGVEPILVGGNALEFYTLGAYATVDIDLVCPYPEQVDGLLQGGGFQREGRHWYRPDIDIVMEVLGPRQYKLNLD
;
A
#
# COMPACT_ATOMS: atom_id res chain seq x y z
N MET A 1 -7.64 0.31 -19.72
CA MET A 1 -6.99 -0.84 -19.05
C MET A 1 -7.10 -0.63 -17.56
N SER A 2 -7.58 -1.63 -16.79
CA SER A 2 -7.74 -1.49 -15.33
C SER A 2 -6.39 -1.35 -14.63
N ILE A 3 -6.37 -0.75 -13.44
CA ILE A 3 -5.15 -0.70 -12.62
C ILE A 3 -4.59 -2.10 -12.36
N TRP A 4 -5.46 -3.07 -12.06
CA TRP A 4 -5.07 -4.45 -11.79
C TRP A 4 -4.34 -5.10 -12.97
N GLN A 5 -4.82 -4.90 -14.19
CA GLN A 5 -4.14 -5.42 -15.37
C GLN A 5 -2.79 -4.73 -15.59
N ARG A 6 -2.67 -3.43 -15.27
CA ARG A 6 -1.38 -2.71 -15.36
C ARG A 6 -0.39 -3.23 -14.34
N LEU A 7 -0.84 -3.52 -13.11
CA LEU A 7 0.00 -4.10 -12.06
C LEU A 7 0.47 -5.50 -12.44
N LEU A 8 -0.44 -6.38 -12.90
CA LEU A 8 -0.12 -7.74 -13.35
C LEU A 8 0.92 -7.80 -14.48
N THR A 9 0.89 -6.82 -15.40
CA THR A 9 1.76 -6.81 -16.58
C THR A 9 3.07 -6.05 -16.36
N THR A 10 3.23 -5.33 -15.24
CA THR A 10 4.44 -4.56 -14.95
C THR A 10 5.53 -5.47 -14.38
N GLN A 11 6.57 -5.73 -15.19
CA GLN A 11 7.68 -6.63 -14.83
C GLN A 11 8.58 -6.05 -13.74
N ASP A 12 8.93 -4.76 -13.87
CA ASP A 12 9.79 -4.07 -12.91
C ASP A 12 9.08 -3.90 -11.55
N ALA A 13 9.67 -4.48 -10.50
CA ALA A 13 9.07 -4.53 -9.17
C ALA A 13 8.93 -3.15 -8.53
N LEU A 14 9.91 -2.25 -8.72
CA LEU A 14 9.84 -0.89 -8.22
C LEU A 14 8.72 -0.13 -8.93
N LYS A 15 8.67 -0.20 -10.26
CA LYS A 15 7.62 0.43 -11.07
C LYS A 15 6.24 -0.09 -10.71
N ARG A 16 6.10 -1.39 -10.44
CA ARG A 16 4.83 -2.01 -10.02
C ARG A 16 4.38 -1.46 -8.67
N ARG A 17 5.27 -1.39 -7.68
CA ARG A 17 4.99 -0.82 -6.36
C ARG A 17 4.67 0.67 -6.43
N LEU A 18 5.42 1.47 -7.19
CA LEU A 18 5.14 2.90 -7.39
C LEU A 18 3.82 3.14 -8.12
N LEU A 19 3.48 2.30 -9.10
CA LEU A 19 2.19 2.37 -9.77
C LEU A 19 1.04 2.09 -8.80
N PHE A 20 1.21 1.11 -7.92
CA PHE A 20 0.23 0.79 -6.89
C PHE A 20 0.09 1.92 -5.86
N VAL A 21 1.19 2.46 -5.33
CA VAL A 21 1.18 3.60 -4.40
C VAL A 21 0.51 4.81 -5.05
N GLY A 22 0.84 5.12 -6.30
CA GLY A 22 0.22 6.22 -7.05
C GLY A 22 -1.29 6.05 -7.23
N TRP A 23 -1.75 4.83 -7.53
CA TRP A 23 -3.18 4.52 -7.58
C TRP A 23 -3.84 4.66 -6.20
N LEU A 24 -3.26 4.07 -5.17
CA LEU A 24 -3.81 4.10 -3.81
C LEU A 24 -3.93 5.54 -3.29
N THR A 25 -2.92 6.37 -3.51
CA THR A 25 -2.96 7.80 -3.18
C THR A 25 -4.07 8.52 -3.95
N ALA A 26 -4.31 8.19 -5.22
CA ALA A 26 -5.39 8.79 -6.00
C ALA A 26 -6.78 8.41 -5.48
N GLU A 27 -6.99 7.14 -5.07
CA GLU A 27 -8.24 6.70 -4.46
C GLU A 27 -8.47 7.36 -3.10
N LEU A 28 -7.44 7.48 -2.26
CA LEU A 28 -7.56 8.11 -0.93
C LEU A 28 -7.78 9.62 -1.00
N LYS A 29 -7.31 10.27 -2.07
CA LYS A 29 -7.45 11.72 -2.26
C LYS A 29 -8.91 12.18 -2.30
N VAL A 30 -9.84 11.35 -2.79
CA VAL A 30 -11.27 11.69 -2.82
C VAL A 30 -11.88 11.78 -1.42
N HIS A 31 -11.21 11.20 -0.43
CA HIS A 31 -11.56 11.24 1.00
C HIS A 31 -10.73 12.26 1.78
N GLY A 32 -9.91 13.08 1.11
CA GLY A 32 -9.02 14.03 1.76
C GLY A 32 -7.86 13.38 2.52
N VAL A 33 -7.49 12.14 2.15
CA VAL A 33 -6.42 11.39 2.80
C VAL A 33 -5.20 11.32 1.89
N GLU A 34 -4.05 11.72 2.43
CA GLU A 34 -2.77 11.70 1.74
C GLU A 34 -1.79 10.79 2.53
N PRO A 35 -1.56 9.54 2.08
CA PRO A 35 -0.60 8.66 2.73
C PRO A 35 0.84 9.11 2.42
N ILE A 36 1.74 8.88 3.37
CA ILE A 36 3.18 9.18 3.23
C ILE A 36 3.93 7.86 3.02
N LEU A 37 4.63 7.75 1.89
CA LEU A 37 5.55 6.64 1.63
C LEU A 37 6.80 6.77 2.50
N VAL A 38 7.11 5.72 3.26
CA VAL A 38 8.25 5.69 4.19
C VAL A 38 9.07 4.41 4.00
N GLY A 39 10.02 4.16 4.90
CA GLY A 39 10.76 2.90 4.98
C GLY A 39 11.66 2.62 3.79
N GLY A 40 11.87 1.33 3.51
CA GLY A 40 12.75 0.87 2.42
C GLY A 40 12.26 1.31 1.04
N ASN A 41 10.96 1.49 0.85
CA ASN A 41 10.38 1.88 -0.44
C ASN A 41 10.69 3.33 -0.79
N ALA A 42 10.67 4.23 0.20
CA ALA A 42 11.11 5.61 0.01
C ALA A 42 12.60 5.66 -0.36
N LEU A 43 13.43 4.87 0.32
CA LEU A 43 14.86 4.77 0.03
C LEU A 43 15.13 4.20 -1.38
N GLU A 44 14.42 3.14 -1.76
CA GLU A 44 14.52 2.54 -3.10
C GLU A 44 14.13 3.54 -4.20
N PHE A 45 13.08 4.34 -3.98
CA PHE A 45 12.68 5.40 -4.88
C PHE A 45 13.77 6.47 -5.05
N TYR A 46 14.31 7.00 -3.94
CA TYR A 46 15.35 8.03 -3.99
C TYR A 46 16.71 7.52 -4.50
N THR A 47 16.93 6.21 -4.45
CA THR A 47 18.14 5.56 -4.99
C THR A 47 17.93 5.00 -6.40
N LEU A 48 16.78 5.26 -7.02
CA LEU A 48 16.42 4.78 -8.36
C LEU A 48 16.59 3.26 -8.51
N GLY A 49 16.28 2.50 -7.46
CA GLY A 49 16.39 1.04 -7.45
C GLY A 49 17.74 0.48 -7.01
N ALA A 50 18.70 1.30 -6.59
CA ALA A 50 19.99 0.80 -6.10
C ALA A 50 19.91 0.13 -4.72
N TYR A 51 18.78 0.29 -4.01
CA TYR A 51 18.43 -0.42 -2.79
C TYR A 51 17.09 -1.14 -3.01
N ALA A 52 17.01 -2.45 -2.81
CA ALA A 52 15.76 -3.20 -2.97
C ALA A 52 15.05 -3.42 -1.63
N THR A 53 13.74 -3.18 -1.57
CA THR A 53 12.88 -3.65 -0.48
C THR A 53 11.78 -4.56 -1.00
N VAL A 54 11.16 -5.32 -0.10
CA VAL A 54 10.09 -6.28 -0.46
C VAL A 54 8.70 -5.68 -0.24
N ASP A 55 8.55 -4.90 0.82
CA ASP A 55 7.28 -4.40 1.34
C ASP A 55 7.15 -2.88 1.25
N ILE A 56 5.91 -2.42 1.02
CA ILE A 56 5.53 -1.00 0.99
C ILE A 56 5.10 -0.57 2.38
N ASP A 57 5.76 0.46 2.92
CA ASP A 57 5.37 1.08 4.19
C ASP A 57 4.69 2.43 3.94
N LEU A 58 3.45 2.57 4.42
CA LEU A 58 2.71 3.82 4.38
C LEU A 58 2.38 4.31 5.78
N VAL A 59 2.62 5.59 6.06
CA VAL A 59 2.02 6.28 7.21
C VAL A 59 0.74 6.96 6.74
N CYS A 60 -0.38 6.67 7.40
CA CYS A 60 -1.68 7.22 7.06
C CYS A 60 -2.44 7.65 8.34
N PRO A 61 -3.05 8.85 8.39
CA PRO A 61 -3.84 9.28 9.54
C PRO A 61 -5.12 8.46 9.75
N TYR A 62 -5.66 7.85 8.69
CA TYR A 62 -6.90 7.07 8.70
C TYR A 62 -6.66 5.68 8.08
N PRO A 63 -5.92 4.78 8.76
CA PRO A 63 -5.51 3.49 8.20
C PRO A 63 -6.70 2.60 7.81
N GLU A 64 -7.85 2.75 8.46
CA GLU A 64 -9.09 2.04 8.13
C GLU A 64 -9.62 2.32 6.71
N GLN A 65 -9.39 3.51 6.16
CA GLN A 65 -9.78 3.82 4.78
C GLN A 65 -8.91 3.06 3.79
N VAL A 66 -7.62 2.90 4.11
CA VAL A 66 -6.69 2.08 3.33
C VAL A 66 -7.11 0.61 3.42
N ASP A 67 -7.38 0.11 4.62
CA ASP A 67 -7.83 -1.26 4.85
C ASP A 67 -9.07 -1.62 3.99
N GLY A 68 -10.06 -0.72 3.89
CA GLY A 68 -11.25 -0.91 3.06
C GLY A 68 -10.95 -0.99 1.56
N LEU A 69 -10.07 -0.13 1.05
CA LEU A 69 -9.63 -0.16 -0.35
C LEU A 69 -8.85 -1.44 -0.68
N LEU A 70 -7.98 -1.89 0.23
CA LEU A 70 -7.20 -3.11 0.06
C LEU A 70 -8.11 -4.34 0.06
N GLN A 71 -9.08 -4.40 0.97
CA GLN A 71 -10.05 -5.49 1.02
C GLN A 71 -10.90 -5.54 -0.27
N GLY A 72 -11.40 -4.40 -0.74
CA GLY A 72 -12.11 -4.30 -2.03
C GLY A 72 -11.22 -4.62 -3.24
N GLY A 73 -9.92 -4.38 -3.11
CA GLY A 73 -8.88 -4.70 -4.10
C GLY A 73 -8.38 -6.14 -4.05
N GLY A 74 -8.98 -7.03 -3.24
CA GLY A 74 -8.63 -8.46 -3.18
C GLY A 74 -7.33 -8.76 -2.42
N PHE A 75 -6.84 -7.83 -1.59
CA PHE A 75 -5.74 -8.11 -0.68
C PHE A 75 -6.21 -8.98 0.49
N GLN A 76 -5.32 -9.85 0.94
CA GLN A 76 -5.49 -10.64 2.15
C GLN A 76 -4.72 -9.98 3.29
N ARG A 77 -5.22 -10.13 4.52
CA ARG A 77 -4.60 -9.56 5.72
C ARG A 77 -4.10 -10.67 6.63
N GLU A 78 -2.83 -10.58 7.03
CA GLU A 78 -2.23 -11.43 8.06
C GLU A 78 -1.52 -10.54 9.08
N GLY A 79 -2.13 -10.45 10.27
CA GLY A 79 -1.69 -9.51 11.31
C GLY A 79 -1.73 -8.05 10.82
N ARG A 80 -0.54 -7.45 10.70
CA ARG A 80 -0.35 -6.05 10.27
C ARG A 80 -0.09 -5.91 8.77
N HIS A 81 0.19 -7.01 8.08
CA HIS A 81 0.54 -6.99 6.67
C HIS A 81 -0.68 -7.24 5.80
N TRP A 82 -0.70 -6.55 4.68
CA TRP A 82 -1.58 -6.81 3.56
C TRP A 82 -0.76 -7.40 2.41
N TYR A 83 -1.27 -8.44 1.78
CA TYR A 83 -0.58 -9.08 0.67
C TYR A 83 -1.55 -9.46 -0.43
N ARG A 84 -1.07 -9.34 -1.67
CA ARG A 84 -1.79 -9.77 -2.87
C ARG A 84 -0.81 -10.48 -3.82
N PRO A 85 -0.73 -11.82 -3.77
CA PRO A 85 0.34 -12.59 -4.42
C PRO A 85 0.37 -12.50 -5.95
N ASP A 86 -0.79 -12.37 -6.62
CA ASP A 86 -0.85 -12.34 -8.08
C ASP A 86 -0.15 -11.12 -8.69
N ILE A 87 -0.08 -10.01 -7.95
CA ILE A 87 0.61 -8.79 -8.35
C ILE A 87 1.89 -8.54 -7.54
N ASP A 88 2.30 -9.48 -6.70
CA ASP A 88 3.52 -9.40 -5.89
C ASP A 88 3.62 -8.09 -5.10
N ILE A 89 2.56 -7.79 -4.34
CA ILE A 89 2.53 -6.63 -3.44
C ILE A 89 2.33 -7.12 -2.01
N VAL A 90 3.23 -6.66 -1.14
CA VAL A 90 3.13 -6.75 0.31
C VAL A 90 3.23 -5.33 0.86
N MET A 91 2.41 -5.00 1.86
CA MET A 91 2.43 -3.67 2.46
C MET A 91 2.00 -3.65 3.93
N GLU A 92 2.52 -2.67 4.66
CA GLU A 92 2.07 -2.28 5.99
C GLU A 92 1.50 -0.86 5.95
N VAL A 93 0.38 -0.66 6.66
CA VAL A 93 -0.19 0.67 6.90
C VAL A 93 -0.01 1.01 8.38
N LEU A 94 0.84 2.01 8.62
CA LEU A 94 1.16 2.58 9.92
C LEU A 94 0.26 3.79 10.19
N GLY A 95 -0.14 3.97 11.45
CA GLY A 95 -0.97 5.10 11.85
C GLY A 95 -1.77 4.81 13.12
N PRO A 96 -2.43 5.83 13.68
CA PRO A 96 -3.34 5.63 14.80
C PRO A 96 -4.51 4.75 14.35
N ARG A 97 -4.54 3.50 14.80
CA ARG A 97 -5.69 2.61 14.57
C ARG A 97 -6.72 2.87 15.64
N GLN A 98 -7.96 3.15 15.23
CA GLN A 98 -9.08 3.13 16.18
C GLN A 98 -9.33 1.70 16.63
N TYR A 99 -8.75 1.32 17.75
CA TYR A 99 -9.15 0.09 18.43
C TYR A 99 -10.54 0.34 19.02
N LYS A 100 -11.52 -0.47 18.63
CA LYS A 100 -12.73 -0.59 19.46
C LYS A 100 -12.26 -1.15 20.79
N LEU A 101 -12.22 -0.30 21.82
CA LEU A 101 -12.16 -0.78 23.19
C LEU A 101 -13.42 -1.61 23.39
N ASN A 102 -13.26 -2.94 23.44
CA ASN A 102 -14.32 -3.81 23.94
C ASN A 102 -14.44 -3.50 25.43
N LEU A 103 -15.25 -2.49 25.75
CA LEU A 103 -15.77 -2.29 27.09
C LEU A 103 -16.94 -3.27 27.22
N ASP A 104 -16.60 -4.50 27.57
CA ASP A 104 -17.52 -5.48 28.15
C ASP A 104 -17.69 -5.18 29.64
#